data_AF-A0A3C0Z077-F1
#
_entry.id   AF-A0A3C0Z077-F1
#
_cell.length_a   1.000
_cell.length_b   1.000
_cell.length_c   1.000
_cell.angle_alpha   90.00
_cell.angle_beta   90.00
_cell.angle_gamma   90.00
#
_symmetry.space_group_name_H-M   'P 1'
#
loop_
_entity.id
_entity.type
_entity.pdbx_description
1 polymer ?
#
loop_
_entity_poly.entity_id
_entity_poly.type
_entity_poly.pdbx_seq_one_letter_code
_entity_poly.pdbx_strand_id
1 'polypeptide(L)'
;CDLEPAKVSVDALRAAGVATVASSGNDGYKNGMSAPACISTVVSVGSVNPTTDTVVASSNSAPFLDLLAPGGGVVSSDLSAIRYGQKFGTSMAAPHVPARWPSCARTTRPRRWTSSSCL
;
A
#
# COMPACT_ATOMS: atom_id res chain seq x y z
N CYS A 1 14.67 2.50 -4.70
CA CYS A 1 15.19 1.67 -5.81
C CYS A 1 14.84 2.36 -7.13
N ASP A 2 15.31 3.60 -7.25
CA ASP A 2 14.79 4.53 -8.25
C ASP A 2 15.42 4.33 -9.64
N LEU A 3 16.24 3.30 -9.80
CA LEU A 3 16.81 2.90 -11.08
C LEU A 3 15.94 1.84 -11.78
N GLU A 4 14.83 1.42 -11.16
CA GLU A 4 13.93 0.42 -11.74
C GLU A 4 13.20 0.99 -12.98
N PRO A 5 13.10 0.24 -14.10
CA PRO A 5 12.39 0.67 -15.31
C PRO A 5 10.97 1.19 -15.06
N ALA A 6 10.26 0.65 -14.06
CA ALA A 6 8.93 1.09 -13.71
C ALA A 6 8.87 2.55 -13.20
N LYS A 7 9.99 3.12 -12.70
CA LYS A 7 10.00 4.48 -12.13
C LYS A 7 9.52 5.54 -13.12
N VAL A 8 9.94 5.48 -14.37
CA VAL A 8 9.54 6.48 -15.38
C VAL A 8 8.02 6.50 -15.54
N SER A 9 7.39 5.32 -15.56
CA SER A 9 5.93 5.20 -15.67
C SER A 9 5.22 5.64 -14.40
N VAL A 10 5.77 5.29 -13.23
CA VAL A 10 5.24 5.74 -11.93
C VAL A 10 5.30 7.26 -11.80
N ASP A 11 6.41 7.88 -12.16
CA ASP A 11 6.60 9.33 -12.07
C ASP A 11 5.66 10.06 -13.04
N ALA A 12 5.43 9.50 -14.24
CA ALA A 12 4.43 10.01 -15.17
C ALA A 12 2.99 9.90 -14.62
N LEU A 13 2.63 8.78 -13.99
CA LEU A 13 1.34 8.61 -13.32
C LEU A 13 1.15 9.60 -12.18
N ARG A 14 2.20 9.81 -11.38
CA ARG A 14 2.20 10.78 -10.28
C ARG A 14 2.03 12.21 -10.80
N ALA A 15 2.72 12.57 -11.89
CA ALA A 15 2.56 13.87 -12.54
C ALA A 15 1.14 14.08 -13.08
N ALA A 16 0.46 13.00 -13.48
CA ALA A 16 -0.95 13.00 -13.86
C ALA A 16 -1.93 12.95 -12.65
N GLY A 17 -1.44 13.00 -11.41
CA GLY A 17 -2.25 12.96 -10.19
C GLY A 17 -2.75 11.56 -9.80
N VAL A 18 -2.21 10.50 -10.39
CA VAL A 18 -2.54 9.11 -10.08
C VAL A 18 -1.52 8.55 -9.08
N ALA A 19 -2.00 8.09 -7.92
CA ALA A 19 -1.14 7.39 -6.97
C ALA A 19 -0.93 5.95 -7.42
N THR A 20 0.33 5.52 -7.45
CA THR A 20 0.68 4.10 -7.58
C THR A 20 0.86 3.51 -6.19
N VAL A 21 0.14 2.43 -5.91
CA VAL A 21 0.23 1.69 -4.64
C VAL A 21 0.83 0.31 -4.92
N ALA A 22 1.82 -0.09 -4.13
CA ALA A 22 2.45 -1.40 -4.27
C ALA A 22 2.70 -2.09 -2.92
N SER A 23 2.62 -3.41 -2.93
CA SER A 23 2.91 -4.27 -1.79
C SER A 23 4.40 -4.30 -1.47
N SER A 24 4.78 -4.16 -0.19
CA SER A 24 6.19 -4.11 0.22
C SER A 24 6.99 -5.39 -0.05
N GLY A 25 6.30 -6.54 -0.17
CA GLY A 25 6.89 -7.86 -0.44
C GLY A 25 6.68 -8.86 0.72
N ASN A 26 6.85 -10.15 0.43
CA ASN A 26 6.48 -11.25 1.34
C ASN A 26 7.70 -12.09 1.81
N ASP A 27 8.90 -11.51 1.83
CA ASP A 27 10.16 -12.21 2.11
C ASP A 27 10.63 -12.07 3.57
N GLY A 28 9.93 -11.29 4.40
CA GLY A 28 10.26 -11.04 5.81
C GLY A 28 11.47 -10.12 6.04
N TYR A 29 11.87 -9.33 5.04
CA TYR A 29 12.95 -8.36 5.20
C TYR A 29 12.56 -7.25 6.17
N LYS A 30 13.46 -6.87 7.10
CA LYS A 30 13.22 -5.78 8.08
C LYS A 30 13.85 -4.44 7.70
N ASN A 31 14.64 -4.44 6.64
CA ASN A 31 15.41 -3.30 6.15
C ASN A 31 15.40 -3.22 4.62
N GLY A 32 14.42 -3.82 3.97
CA GLY A 32 14.37 -3.97 2.53
C GLY A 32 12.95 -4.14 2.03
N MET A 33 12.72 -3.75 0.79
CA MET A 33 11.43 -3.82 0.10
C MET A 33 11.62 -4.25 -1.34
N SER A 34 10.62 -4.95 -1.87
CA SER A 34 10.66 -5.45 -3.24
C SER A 34 10.25 -4.36 -4.23
N ALA A 35 10.82 -4.39 -5.43
CA ALA A 35 10.34 -3.54 -6.52
C ALA A 35 8.91 -3.99 -6.93
N PRO A 36 8.01 -3.06 -7.29
CA PRO A 36 8.20 -1.61 -7.43
C PRO A 36 7.97 -0.80 -6.13
N ALA A 37 7.63 -1.43 -5.01
CA ALA A 37 7.27 -0.70 -3.78
C ALA A 37 8.42 0.13 -3.21
N CYS A 38 9.67 -0.21 -3.48
CA CYS A 38 10.84 0.56 -3.04
C CYS A 38 11.12 1.83 -3.86
N ILE A 39 10.31 2.15 -4.88
CA ILE A 39 10.45 3.39 -5.68
C ILE A 39 9.90 4.54 -4.84
N SER A 40 10.65 5.64 -4.71
CA SER A 40 10.32 6.76 -3.81
C SER A 40 8.97 7.44 -4.06
N THR A 41 8.43 7.32 -5.28
CA THR A 41 7.17 7.94 -5.70
C THR A 41 5.95 7.00 -5.59
N VAL A 42 6.18 5.73 -5.28
CA VAL A 42 5.15 4.71 -5.03
C VAL A 42 4.75 4.75 -3.56
N VAL A 43 3.46 4.58 -3.28
CA VAL A 43 2.96 4.33 -1.93
C VAL A 43 3.15 2.85 -1.60
N SER A 44 4.06 2.59 -0.68
CA SER A 44 4.42 1.26 -0.22
C SER A 44 3.56 0.78 0.95
N VAL A 45 3.06 -0.46 0.85
CA VAL A 45 2.11 -1.01 1.82
C VAL A 45 2.61 -2.32 2.41
N GLY A 46 2.86 -2.31 3.71
CA GLY A 46 3.15 -3.51 4.49
C GLY A 46 1.89 -4.15 5.05
N SER A 47 2.01 -5.40 5.48
CA SER A 47 0.90 -6.22 5.96
C SER A 47 0.91 -6.33 7.48
N VAL A 48 -0.22 -6.02 8.11
CA VAL A 48 -0.48 -6.31 9.52
C VAL A 48 -1.58 -7.37 9.66
N ASN A 49 -1.58 -8.06 10.81
CA ASN A 49 -2.66 -8.91 11.24
C ASN A 49 -3.79 -8.04 11.80
N PRO A 50 -5.02 -8.15 11.28
CA PRO A 50 -6.15 -7.29 11.68
C PRO A 50 -6.67 -7.56 13.10
N THR A 51 -6.30 -8.68 13.72
CA THR A 51 -6.76 -9.06 15.07
C THR A 51 -5.74 -8.72 16.14
N THR A 52 -4.44 -8.81 15.82
CA THR A 52 -3.36 -8.56 16.78
C THR A 52 -2.64 -7.23 16.55
N ASP A 53 -2.95 -6.49 15.46
CA ASP A 53 -2.27 -5.27 15.02
C ASP A 53 -0.74 -5.41 14.92
N THR A 54 -0.26 -6.65 14.72
CA THR A 54 1.15 -6.95 14.56
C THR A 54 1.51 -7.06 13.08
N VAL A 55 2.70 -6.58 12.72
CA VAL A 55 3.25 -6.78 11.36
C VAL A 55 3.38 -8.28 11.10
N VAL A 56 2.87 -8.75 9.97
CA VAL A 56 2.96 -10.16 9.57
C VAL A 56 4.43 -10.50 9.36
N ALA A 57 4.90 -11.64 9.87
CA ALA A 57 6.32 -12.00 9.83
C ALA A 57 6.91 -12.08 8.41
N SER A 58 6.08 -12.39 7.41
CA SER A 58 6.47 -12.37 6.00
C SER A 58 6.50 -10.97 5.39
N SER A 59 5.92 -9.95 6.02
CA SER A 59 5.86 -8.60 5.46
C SER A 59 7.24 -7.96 5.43
N ASN A 60 7.67 -7.53 4.25
CA ASN A 60 8.84 -6.68 4.11
C ASN A 60 8.59 -5.30 4.76
N SER A 61 9.60 -4.78 5.44
CA SER A 61 9.60 -3.51 6.16
C SER A 61 10.88 -2.75 5.85
N ALA A 62 10.78 -1.43 5.79
CA ALA A 62 11.93 -0.53 5.68
C ALA A 62 11.61 0.81 6.34
N PRO A 63 12.62 1.63 6.71
CA PRO A 63 12.39 2.95 7.29
C PRO A 63 11.59 3.92 6.41
N PHE A 64 11.56 3.67 5.11
CA PHE A 64 10.82 4.44 4.10
C PHE A 64 9.50 3.78 3.69
N LEU A 65 9.02 2.79 4.44
CA LEU A 65 7.67 2.22 4.23
C LEU A 65 6.61 3.29 4.55
N ASP A 66 5.68 3.51 3.64
CA ASP A 66 4.68 4.58 3.78
C ASP A 66 3.55 4.21 4.74
N LEU A 67 2.98 3.01 4.58
CA LEU A 67 1.77 2.60 5.27
C LEU A 67 1.76 1.11 5.64
N LEU A 68 0.98 0.79 6.66
CA LEU A 68 0.62 -0.57 7.04
C LEU A 68 -0.89 -0.75 6.87
N ALA A 69 -1.30 -1.88 6.31
CA ALA A 69 -2.70 -2.20 6.13
C ALA A 69 -2.99 -3.70 6.42
N PRO A 70 -4.25 -4.07 6.67
CA PRO A 70 -4.64 -5.45 6.92
C PRO A 70 -4.29 -6.35 5.74
N GLY A 71 -3.40 -7.32 5.96
CA GLY A 71 -3.06 -8.35 4.97
C GLY A 71 -3.00 -9.76 5.56
N GLY A 72 -3.17 -9.91 6.88
CA GLY A 72 -3.31 -11.20 7.54
C GLY A 72 -4.74 -11.73 7.46
N GLY A 73 -4.99 -12.72 6.62
CA GLY A 73 -6.27 -13.44 6.62
C GLY A 73 -7.44 -12.60 6.11
N VAL A 74 -7.23 -11.88 5.01
CA VAL A 74 -8.24 -11.04 4.39
C VAL A 74 -9.18 -11.92 3.57
N VAL A 75 -10.48 -11.76 3.80
CA VAL A 75 -11.53 -12.47 3.07
C VAL A 75 -11.91 -11.66 1.83
N SER A 76 -11.79 -12.26 0.65
CA SER A 76 -12.16 -11.64 -0.63
C SER A 76 -12.79 -12.67 -1.56
N SER A 77 -13.34 -12.23 -2.69
CA SER A 77 -13.90 -13.12 -3.71
C SER A 77 -12.81 -14.06 -4.25
N ASP A 78 -13.08 -15.36 -4.23
CA ASP A 78 -12.21 -16.35 -4.88
C ASP A 78 -12.80 -16.75 -6.23
N LEU A 79 -11.93 -16.99 -7.21
CA LEU A 79 -12.32 -17.44 -8.54
C LEU A 79 -12.39 -18.97 -8.63
N SER A 80 -11.78 -19.70 -7.68
CA SER A 80 -11.78 -21.17 -7.68
C SER A 80 -13.16 -21.77 -7.33
N ALA A 81 -14.05 -20.97 -6.73
CA ALA A 81 -15.46 -21.27 -6.50
C ALA A 81 -16.22 -19.96 -6.36
N ILE A 82 -17.52 -19.87 -6.70
CA ILE A 82 -18.36 -18.68 -6.44
C ILE A 82 -18.58 -18.53 -4.93
N ARG A 83 -17.52 -18.16 -4.21
CA ARG A 83 -17.41 -18.10 -2.75
C ARG A 83 -16.39 -17.03 -2.37
N TYR A 84 -16.37 -16.72 -1.08
CA TYR A 84 -15.29 -15.94 -0.48
C TYR A 84 -14.18 -16.89 -0.01
N GLY A 85 -12.93 -16.50 -0.25
CA GLY A 85 -11.73 -17.17 0.21
C GLY A 85 -10.89 -16.24 1.07
N GLN A 86 -10.16 -16.81 2.02
CA GLN A 86 -9.26 -16.08 2.90
C GLN A 86 -7.82 -16.21 2.40
N LYS A 87 -7.11 -15.09 2.20
CA LYS A 87 -5.72 -15.07 1.73
C LYS A 87 -4.84 -14.18 2.61
N PHE A 88 -3.54 -14.41 2.53
CA PHE A 88 -2.52 -13.76 3.36
C PHE A 88 -1.46 -13.10 2.49
N GLY A 89 -1.01 -11.90 2.91
CA GLY A 89 0.17 -11.25 2.36
C GLY A 89 0.01 -9.75 2.14
N THR A 90 1.12 -9.10 1.80
CA THR A 90 1.17 -7.68 1.44
C THR A 90 0.35 -7.37 0.17
N SER A 91 0.14 -8.36 -0.69
CA SER A 91 -0.78 -8.26 -1.84
C SER A 91 -2.24 -8.06 -1.42
N MET A 92 -2.64 -8.51 -0.22
CA MET A 92 -3.97 -8.25 0.35
C MET A 92 -4.01 -6.93 1.12
N ALA A 93 -2.87 -6.45 1.60
CA ALA A 93 -2.77 -5.14 2.26
C ALA A 93 -2.84 -3.97 1.26
N ALA A 94 -2.15 -4.05 0.13
CA ALA A 94 -2.14 -3.02 -0.91
C ALA A 94 -3.53 -2.52 -1.35
N PRO A 95 -4.54 -3.37 -1.65
CA PRO A 95 -5.86 -2.91 -2.08
C PRO A 95 -6.69 -2.23 -0.98
N HIS A 96 -6.30 -2.31 0.30
CA HIS A 96 -6.96 -1.55 1.36
C HIS A 96 -6.59 -0.05 1.31
N VAL A 97 -5.46 0.29 0.69
CA VAL A 97 -5.04 1.68 0.56
C VAL A 97 -5.79 2.31 -0.62
N PRO A 98 -6.52 3.41 -0.41
CA PRO A 98 -7.23 4.06 -1.48
C PRO A 98 -6.24 4.59 -2.54
N ALA A 99 -6.50 4.28 -3.82
CA ALA A 99 -5.67 4.68 -4.96
C ALA A 99 -5.65 6.21 -5.26
N ARG A 100 -6.23 7.04 -4.38
CA ARG A 100 -6.28 8.50 -4.55
C ARG A 100 -5.20 9.15 -3.68
N TRP A 101 -4.20 9.75 -4.34
CA TRP A 101 -3.15 10.59 -3.73
C TRP A 101 -3.77 11.69 -2.84
N PRO A 102 -3.15 12.11 -1.72
CA PRO A 102 -3.78 12.97 -0.72
C PRO A 102 -3.81 14.42 -1.18
N SER A 103 -4.79 14.77 -1.99
CA SER A 103 -5.41 16.09 -1.85
C SER A 103 -6.52 16.03 -0.79
N CYS A 104 -7.18 14.89 -0.59
CA CYS A 104 -8.30 14.78 0.36
C CYS A 104 -8.39 13.45 1.13
N ALA A 105 -7.29 12.73 1.35
CA ALA A 105 -7.29 11.66 2.36
C ALA A 105 -7.13 12.27 3.76
N ARG A 106 -8.15 13.00 4.22
CA ARG A 106 -8.32 13.39 5.62
C ARG A 106 -9.60 12.78 6.13
N THR A 107 -9.51 11.67 6.83
CA THR A 107 -10.55 11.20 7.78
C THR A 107 -9.79 10.24 8.70
N THR A 108 -9.42 10.62 9.92
CA THR A 108 -10.35 10.85 11.05
C THR A 108 -9.80 11.87 12.08
N ARG A 109 -9.82 13.18 11.80
CA ARG A 109 -10.03 14.21 12.83
C ARG A 109 -10.82 15.39 12.23
N PRO A 110 -12.02 15.72 12.74
CA PRO A 110 -12.91 16.69 12.12
C PRO A 110 -12.53 18.09 12.58
N ARG A 111 -11.59 18.75 11.89
CA ARG A 111 -11.60 20.21 11.80
C ARG A 111 -11.34 20.63 10.37
N ARG A 112 -12.31 21.39 9.86
CA ARG A 112 -12.50 21.94 8.52
C ARG A 112 -11.19 22.22 7.77
N TRP A 113 -11.18 21.84 6.50
CA TRP A 113 -10.33 22.50 5.51
C TRP A 113 -11.23 23.00 4.40
N THR A 114 -11.24 24.31 4.22
CA THR A 114 -11.90 24.98 3.10
C THR A 114 -11.06 24.78 1.82
N SER A 115 -11.72 24.91 0.67
CA SER A 115 -11.31 24.38 -0.64
C SER A 115 -10.04 24.96 -1.27
N SER A 116 -9.24 25.74 -0.54
CA SER A 116 -8.14 26.53 -1.12
C SER A 116 -6.74 25.93 -0.89
N SER A 117 -6.63 24.70 -0.39
CA SER A 117 -5.33 24.09 -0.04
C SER A 117 -4.99 22.84 -0.85
N CYS A 118 -5.53 22.70 -2.06
CA CYS A 118 -5.23 21.59 -2.97
C CYS A 118 -4.88 22.04 -4.38
N LEU A 119 -4.32 23.25 -4.52
CA LEU A 119 -3.57 23.68 -5.70
C LEU A 119 -2.18 24.11 -5.24
#